data_AF-A0A1Q8BDE7-F1
#
_entry.id   AF-A0A1Q8BDE7-F1
#
_cell.length_a   1.000
_cell.length_b   1.000
_cell.length_c   1.000
_cell.angle_alpha   90.00
_cell.angle_beta   90.00
_cell.angle_gamma   90.00
#
_symmetry.space_group_name_H-M   'P 1'
#
loop_
_entity.id
_entity.type
_entity.pdbx_description
1 polymer ?
#
loop_
_entity_poly.entity_id
_entity_poly.type
_entity_poly.pdbx_seq_one_letter_code
_entity_poly.pdbx_strand_id
1 'polypeptide(L)'
;MRSVIVETFQSTMNKCFSTVIEDILGRTVRAEIFQLLNRNGIQPSEISSRFDDVLDVLTSAFGEGARVLVFKTVTELYKEYSQRAGFTFGESLKDQIILLRERVATDLLKPRNDPSTDDSIHAISPKSQE
;
A
#
# COMPACT_ATOMS: atom_id res chain seq x y z
N MET A 1 1.31 2.17 -20.99
CA MET A 1 1.27 0.95 -20.16
C MET A 1 2.12 1.07 -18.90
N ARG A 2 3.42 1.41 -19.00
CA ARG A 2 4.30 1.61 -17.83
C ARG A 2 3.79 2.67 -16.84
N SER A 3 3.23 3.79 -17.33
CA SER A 3 2.62 4.85 -16.48
C SER A 3 1.46 4.31 -15.63
N VAL A 4 0.54 3.56 -16.25
CA VAL A 4 -0.63 3.00 -15.58
C VAL A 4 -0.22 2.05 -14.45
N ILE A 5 0.79 1.20 -14.68
CA ILE A 5 1.30 0.28 -13.64
C ILE A 5 1.89 1.06 -12.47
N VAL A 6 2.65 2.12 -12.75
CA VAL A 6 3.24 2.98 -11.71
C VAL A 6 2.14 3.70 -10.92
N GLU A 7 1.14 4.26 -11.59
CA GLU A 7 -0.01 4.92 -10.95
C GLU A 7 -0.81 3.94 -10.08
N THR A 8 -1.10 2.73 -10.57
CA THR A 8 -1.78 1.69 -9.80
C THR A 8 -0.97 1.27 -8.58
N PHE A 9 0.35 1.12 -8.73
CA PHE A 9 1.24 0.77 -7.61
C PHE A 9 1.25 1.86 -6.53
N GLN A 10 1.36 3.12 -6.94
CA GLN A 10 1.29 4.28 -6.06
C GLN A 10 -0.04 4.34 -5.30
N SER A 11 -1.16 4.18 -6.03
CA SER A 11 -2.50 4.15 -5.45
C SER A 11 -2.67 3.01 -4.44
N THR A 12 -2.18 1.81 -4.76
CA THR A 12 -2.23 0.64 -3.88
C THR A 12 -1.42 0.88 -2.61
N MET A 13 -0.21 1.44 -2.73
CA MET A 13 0.62 1.77 -1.58
C MET A 13 -0.05 2.79 -0.66
N ASN A 14 -0.66 3.84 -1.22
CA ASN A 14 -1.41 4.83 -0.45
C ASN A 14 -2.59 4.23 0.28
N LYS A 15 -3.31 3.31 -0.37
CA LYS A 15 -4.39 2.56 0.26
C LYS A 15 -3.87 1.72 1.43
N CYS A 16 -2.80 0.94 1.23
CA CYS A 16 -2.19 0.14 2.29
C CYS A 16 -1.73 1.01 3.48
N PHE A 17 -1.07 2.13 3.21
CA PHE A 17 -0.62 3.06 4.25
C PHE A 17 -1.81 3.64 5.03
N SER A 18 -2.82 4.13 4.31
CA SER A 18 -4.05 4.67 4.90
C SER A 18 -4.77 3.63 5.77
N THR A 19 -4.97 2.42 5.27
CA THR A 19 -5.66 1.34 5.98
C THR A 19 -4.88 0.90 7.21
N VAL A 20 -3.56 0.69 7.11
CA VAL A 20 -2.74 0.29 8.27
C VAL A 20 -2.82 1.32 9.40
N ILE A 21 -2.81 2.61 9.08
CA ILE A 21 -2.94 3.65 10.11
C ILE A 21 -4.35 3.65 10.71
N GLU A 22 -5.40 3.55 9.88
CA GLU A 22 -6.78 3.49 10.39
C GLU A 22 -7.00 2.28 11.30
N ASP A 23 -6.47 1.12 10.92
CA ASP A 23 -6.64 -0.14 11.65
C ASP A 23 -5.90 -0.14 13.00
N ILE A 24 -4.72 0.47 13.07
CA ILE A 24 -3.87 0.46 14.27
C ILE A 24 -4.18 1.65 15.20
N LEU A 25 -4.33 2.85 14.64
CA LEU A 25 -4.40 4.11 15.40
C LEU A 25 -5.76 4.79 15.30
N GLY A 26 -6.65 4.30 14.44
CA GLY A 26 -7.97 4.86 14.24
C GLY A 26 -8.02 5.99 13.21
N ARG A 27 -9.24 6.24 12.71
CA ARG A 27 -9.52 7.20 11.65
C ARG A 27 -9.07 8.64 11.96
N THR A 28 -9.23 9.08 13.20
CA THR A 28 -8.85 10.45 13.60
C THR A 28 -7.34 10.64 13.49
N VAL A 29 -6.55 9.70 14.01
CA VAL A 29 -5.08 9.76 13.94
C VAL A 29 -4.60 9.66 12.49
N ARG A 30 -5.28 8.85 11.67
CA ARG A 30 -5.02 8.82 10.22
C ARG A 30 -5.12 10.20 9.59
N ALA A 31 -6.21 10.92 9.83
CA ALA A 31 -6.41 12.25 9.26
C ALA A 31 -5.30 13.22 9.69
N GLU A 32 -4.91 13.19 10.96
CA GLU A 32 -3.81 14.01 11.48
C GLU A 32 -2.45 13.63 10.88
N ILE A 33 -2.17 12.34 10.65
CA ILE A 33 -0.94 11.90 9.98
C ILE A 33 -0.88 12.44 8.56
N PHE A 34 -1.97 12.35 7.78
CA PHE A 34 -1.98 12.91 6.43
C PHE A 34 -1.81 14.44 6.44
N GLN A 35 -2.38 15.15 7.43
CA GLN A 35 -2.12 16.57 7.60
C GLN A 35 -0.66 16.86 7.96
N LEU A 36 -0.05 16.07 8.86
CA LEU A 36 1.35 16.19 9.24
C LEU A 36 2.26 16.03 8.03
N LEU A 37 2.05 14.99 7.21
CA LEU A 37 2.81 14.76 5.98
C LEU A 37 2.65 15.95 5.01
N ASN A 38 1.43 16.43 4.79
CA ASN A 38 1.18 17.60 3.95
C ASN A 38 1.89 18.87 4.46
N ARG A 39 1.90 19.11 5.78
CA ARG A 39 2.62 20.24 6.40
C ARG A 39 4.14 20.14 6.21
N ASN A 40 4.66 18.92 6.05
CA ASN A 40 6.06 18.64 5.71
C ASN A 40 6.29 18.54 4.19
N GLY A 41 5.31 18.95 3.36
CA GLY A 41 5.43 18.97 1.92
C GLY A 41 5.45 17.59 1.26
N ILE A 42 4.90 16.57 1.90
CA ILE A 42 4.75 15.22 1.34
C ILE A 42 3.27 15.00 1.02
N GLN A 43 2.94 14.99 -0.27
CA GLN A 43 1.59 14.67 -0.71
C GLN A 43 1.33 13.16 -0.66
N PRO A 44 0.05 12.72 -0.54
CA PRO A 44 -0.27 11.29 -0.58
C PRO A 44 0.29 10.58 -1.82
N SER A 45 0.23 11.20 -3.00
CA SER A 45 0.79 10.65 -4.25
C SER A 45 2.30 10.41 -4.23
N GLU A 46 3.03 10.98 -3.26
CA GLU A 46 4.48 10.92 -3.17
C GLU A 46 4.99 9.93 -2.12
N ILE A 47 4.09 9.32 -1.34
CA ILE A 47 4.44 8.44 -0.21
C ILE A 47 5.38 7.31 -0.66
N SER A 48 5.16 6.71 -1.83
CA SER A 48 6.04 5.63 -2.31
C SER A 48 7.43 6.11 -2.73
N SER A 49 7.53 7.28 -3.36
CA SER A 49 8.83 7.81 -3.83
C SER A 49 9.64 8.46 -2.73
N ARG A 50 8.96 9.00 -1.71
CA ARG A 50 9.57 9.71 -0.57
C ARG A 50 9.42 8.92 0.73
N PHE A 51 9.49 7.59 0.65
CA PHE A 51 9.16 6.73 1.79
C PHE A 51 10.10 6.90 2.98
N ASP A 52 11.39 7.20 2.75
CA ASP A 52 12.34 7.55 3.82
C ASP A 52 11.91 8.85 4.51
N ASP A 53 11.57 9.89 3.75
CA ASP A 53 11.08 11.16 4.29
C ASP A 53 9.79 10.99 5.10
N VAL A 54 8.89 10.11 4.65
CA VAL A 54 7.67 9.73 5.39
C VAL A 54 8.04 9.08 6.72
N LEU A 55 8.99 8.15 6.73
CA LEU A 55 9.47 7.51 7.96
C LEU A 55 10.11 8.54 8.90
N ASP A 56 10.90 9.47 8.39
CA ASP A 56 11.55 10.50 9.21
C ASP A 56 10.52 11.42 9.86
N VAL A 57 9.53 11.90 9.10
CA VAL A 57 8.43 12.74 9.62
C VAL A 57 7.63 11.99 10.68
N LEU A 58 7.28 10.73 10.43
CA LEU A 58 6.54 9.92 11.39
C LEU A 58 7.38 9.61 12.64
N THR A 59 8.67 9.33 12.48
CA THR A 59 9.57 9.05 13.61
C THR A 59 9.73 10.29 14.48
N SER A 60 9.79 11.48 13.89
CA SER A 60 9.81 12.73 14.64
C SER A 60 8.54 12.96 15.47
N ALA A 61 7.38 12.45 15.03
CA ALA A 61 6.10 12.66 15.71
C ALA A 61 5.72 11.53 16.69
N PHE A 62 6.03 10.28 16.34
CA PHE A 62 5.58 9.07 17.04
C PHE A 62 6.73 8.23 17.62
N GLY A 63 7.99 8.65 17.43
CA GLY A 63 9.17 7.89 17.84
C GLY A 63 9.31 6.56 17.08
N GLU A 64 9.98 5.60 17.69
CA GLU A 64 10.26 4.27 17.10
C GLU A 64 8.99 3.50 16.69
N GLY A 65 7.82 3.84 17.25
CA GLY A 65 6.53 3.25 16.84
C GLY A 65 6.20 3.50 15.36
N ALA A 66 6.75 4.55 14.75
CA ALA A 66 6.62 4.85 13.33
C ALA A 66 7.13 3.69 12.45
N ARG A 67 8.20 3.01 12.87
CA ARG A 67 8.77 1.87 12.15
C ARG A 67 7.79 0.71 12.00
N VAL A 68 6.94 0.49 13.02
CA VAL A 68 5.91 -0.55 12.98
C VAL A 68 4.87 -0.24 11.90
N LEU A 69 4.44 1.03 11.80
CA LEU A 69 3.46 1.45 10.80
C LEU A 69 4.00 1.23 9.39
N VAL A 70 5.21 1.75 9.09
CA VAL A 70 5.79 1.63 7.74
C VAL A 70 6.13 0.19 7.39
N PHE A 71 6.63 -0.61 8.34
CA PHE A 71 6.90 -2.03 8.12
C PHE A 71 5.63 -2.80 7.78
N LYS A 72 4.55 -2.55 8.53
CA LYS A 72 3.25 -3.14 8.30
C LYS A 72 2.69 -2.69 6.94
N THR A 73 2.83 -1.42 6.56
CA THR A 73 2.44 -0.91 5.24
C THR A 73 3.11 -1.70 4.11
N VAL A 74 4.43 -1.86 4.13
CA VAL A 74 5.13 -2.62 3.07
C VAL A 74 4.72 -4.09 3.08
N THR A 75 4.52 -4.68 4.26
CA THR A 75 4.03 -6.06 4.38
C THR A 75 2.65 -6.24 3.74
N GLU A 76 1.71 -5.34 4.00
CA GLU A 76 0.38 -5.39 3.39
C GLU A 76 0.45 -5.10 1.88
N LEU A 77 1.34 -4.21 1.43
CA LEU A 77 1.55 -3.97 0.00
C LEU A 77 2.01 -5.24 -0.75
N TYR A 78 2.94 -6.00 -0.18
CA TYR A 78 3.35 -7.29 -0.74
C TYR A 78 2.18 -8.27 -0.83
N LYS A 79 1.36 -8.37 0.22
CA LYS A 79 0.17 -9.22 0.24
C LYS A 79 -0.84 -8.83 -0.83
N GLU A 80 -1.01 -7.53 -1.09
CA GLU A 80 -1.93 -7.08 -2.13
C GLU A 80 -1.51 -7.48 -3.53
N TYR A 81 -0.21 -7.68 -3.77
CA TYR A 81 0.30 -8.24 -5.02
C TYR A 81 0.48 -9.76 -4.97
N SER A 82 -0.08 -10.43 -3.95
CA SER A 82 0.08 -11.87 -3.70
C SER A 82 1.55 -12.30 -3.63
N GLN A 83 2.43 -11.38 -3.24
CA GLN A 83 3.86 -11.63 -3.05
C GLN A 83 4.14 -11.92 -1.58
N ARG A 84 5.13 -12.78 -1.33
CA ARG A 84 5.63 -13.02 0.02
C ARG A 84 6.60 -11.90 0.41
N ALA A 85 6.33 -11.22 1.52
CA ALA A 85 7.32 -10.36 2.17
C ALA A 85 8.45 -11.26 2.70
N GLY A 86 9.61 -11.22 2.02
CA GLY A 86 10.81 -11.98 2.39
C GLY A 86 11.78 -11.22 3.29
N PHE A 87 11.44 -9.98 3.65
CA PHE A 87 12.29 -9.08 4.41
C PHE A 87 11.96 -9.09 5.91
N THR A 88 12.94 -8.71 6.72
CA THR A 88 12.94 -8.69 8.17
C THR A 88 12.97 -7.26 8.72
N PHE A 89 12.65 -7.11 10.01
CA PHE A 89 12.65 -5.81 10.66
C PHE A 89 14.10 -5.29 10.79
N GLY A 90 14.44 -4.25 10.04
CA GLY A 90 15.80 -3.69 9.97
C GLY A 90 16.36 -3.58 8.55
N GLU A 91 15.77 -4.27 7.59
CA GLU A 91 16.10 -4.09 6.18
C GLU A 91 15.50 -2.79 5.61
N SER A 92 16.13 -2.24 4.57
CA SER A 92 15.69 -1.03 3.89
C SER A 92 14.31 -1.24 3.24
N LEU A 93 13.27 -0.68 3.86
CA LEU A 93 11.90 -0.78 3.35
C LEU A 93 11.74 -0.13 1.98
N LYS A 94 12.50 0.93 1.69
CA LYS A 94 12.52 1.58 0.38
C LYS A 94 13.02 0.65 -0.72
N ASP A 95 14.10 -0.09 -0.46
CA ASP A 95 14.61 -1.04 -1.44
C ASP A 95 13.59 -2.17 -1.70
N GLN A 96 12.87 -2.61 -0.67
CA GLN A 96 11.77 -3.57 -0.84
C GLN A 96 10.63 -3.00 -1.69
N ILE A 97 10.28 -1.73 -1.52
CA ILE A 97 9.27 -1.07 -2.36
C ILE A 97 9.73 -0.99 -3.83
N ILE A 98 11.01 -0.65 -4.06
CA ILE A 98 11.59 -0.59 -5.41
C ILE A 98 11.56 -1.98 -6.06
N LEU A 99 12.04 -3.01 -5.36
CA LEU A 99 12.04 -4.40 -5.84
C LEU A 99 10.63 -4.90 -6.18
N LEU A 100 9.66 -4.63 -5.31
CA LEU A 100 8.27 -5.00 -5.59
C LEU A 100 7.72 -4.26 -6.80
N ARG A 101 7.98 -2.95 -6.93
CA ARG A 101 7.53 -2.15 -8.07
C ARG A 101 8.10 -2.68 -9.39
N GLU A 102 9.38 -3.02 -9.42
CA GLU A 102 10.03 -3.61 -10.60
C GLU A 102 9.41 -4.95 -10.98
N ARG A 103 9.11 -5.80 -10.00
CA ARG A 103 8.42 -7.07 -10.22
C ARG A 103 7.01 -6.86 -10.76
N VAL A 104 6.23 -5.96 -10.16
CA VAL A 104 4.87 -5.62 -10.62
C VAL A 104 4.89 -5.14 -12.08
N ALA A 105 5.89 -4.36 -12.47
CA ALA A 105 6.05 -3.88 -13.84
C ALA A 105 6.49 -4.98 -14.83
N THR A 106 7.32 -5.92 -14.38
CA THR A 106 7.86 -7.00 -15.22
C THR A 106 6.84 -8.11 -15.44
N ASP A 107 6.19 -8.54 -14.37
CA ASP A 107 5.25 -9.67 -14.36
C ASP A 107 3.79 -9.22 -14.58
N LEU A 108 3.55 -7.92 -14.79
CA LEU A 108 2.24 -7.31 -14.98
C LEU A 108 1.24 -7.66 -13.87
N LEU A 109 1.73 -7.69 -12.62
CA LEU A 109 0.92 -8.07 -11.47
C LEU A 109 -0.19 -7.04 -11.22
N LYS A 110 -1.39 -7.54 -10.91
CA LYS A 110 -2.52 -6.71 -10.48
C LYS A 110 -2.71 -6.82 -8.96
N PRO A 111 -3.09 -5.73 -8.28
CA PRO A 111 -3.43 -5.80 -6.87
C PRO A 111 -4.75 -6.58 -6.69
N ARG A 112 -4.88 -7.33 -5.60
CA ARG A 112 -6.06 -8.18 -5.31
C ARG A 112 -7.38 -7.40 -5.25
N ASN A 113 -7.31 -6.14 -4.87
CA ASN A 113 -8.47 -5.25 -4.74
C ASN A 113 -8.59 -4.26 -5.91
N ASP A 114 -8.09 -4.62 -7.10
CA ASP A 114 -8.32 -3.84 -8.32
C ASP A 114 -9.82 -3.90 -8.68
N PRO A 115 -10.53 -2.76 -8.80
CA PRO A 115 -11.93 -2.72 -9.20
C PRO A 115 -12.19 -3.33 -10.59
N SER A 116 -11.15 -3.55 -11.41
CA SER A 116 -11.23 -4.31 -12.66
C SER A 116 -11.48 -5.82 -12.48
N THR A 117 -11.47 -6.33 -11.25
CA THR A 117 -11.66 -7.77 -10.93
C THR A 117 -13.05 -8.10 -10.42
N ASP A 118 -13.98 -7.14 -10.42
CA ASP A 118 -15.40 -7.37 -10.13
C ASP A 118 -16.16 -7.68 -11.44
N ASP A 119 -15.70 -8.69 -12.18
CA ASP A 119 -16.43 -9.19 -13.34
C ASP A 119 -16.54 -10.71 -13.30
N SER A 120 -17.79 -11.17 -13.19
CA SER A 120 -18.31 -12.51 -13.48
C SER A 120 -18.09 -13.63 -12.46
N ILE A 121 -19.06 -13.79 -11.54
CA ILE A 121 -19.80 -15.06 -11.39
C ILE A 121 -21.29 -14.74 -11.17
N HIS A 122 -22.02 -14.42 -12.25
CA HIS A 122 -23.45 -14.73 -12.30
C HIS A 122 -23.59 -16.23 -12.54
N ALA A 123 -23.67 -17.02 -11.47
CA ALA A 123 -24.12 -18.39 -11.56
C ALA A 123 -25.61 -18.38 -11.93
N ILE A 124 -25.89 -18.61 -13.21
CA ILE A 124 -27.24 -18.87 -13.72
C ILE A 124 -27.63 -20.26 -13.21
N SER A 125 -28.47 -20.34 -12.18
CA SER A 125 -29.14 -21.60 -11.83
C SER A 125 -30.10 -22.00 -12.96
N PRO A 126 -29.99 -23.20 -13.55
CA PRO A 126 -31.04 -23.70 -14.43
C PRO A 126 -32.26 -24.10 -13.58
N LYS A 127 -33.43 -23.57 -13.95
CA LYS A 127 -34.72 -24.05 -13.48
C LYS A 127 -34.87 -25.53 -13.83
N SER A 128 -35.07 -26.37 -12.81
CA SER A 128 -35.69 -27.68 -12.99
C SER A 128 -37.18 -27.48 -13.31
N GLN A 129 -37.59 -27.87 -14.51
CA GLN A 129 -38.99 -28.22 -14.80
C GLN A 129 -39.08 -29.74 -14.76
N GLU A 130 -39.87 -30.26 -13.82
CA GLU A 130 -40.71 -31.45 -13.99
C GLU A 130 -41.90 -31.33 -13.02
#